data_AF-A0A2V7S0I6-F1
#
_entry.id   AF-A0A2V7S0I6-F1
#
_cell.length_a   1.000
_cell.length_b   1.000
_cell.length_c   1.000
_cell.angle_alpha   90.00
_cell.angle_beta   90.00
_cell.angle_gamma   90.00
#
_symmetry.space_group_name_H-M   'P 1'
#
loop_
_entity.id
_entity.type
_entity.pdbx_description
1 polymer ?
#
loop_
_entity_poly.entity_id
_entity_poly.type
_entity_poly.pdbx_seq_one_letter_code
_entity_poly.pdbx_strand_id
1 'polypeptide(L)'
;GERPLYLLYDQVYWMLTFGDARHVNPVALRPAIQPYTILIDAISKSFAATGLRVGWAVGPADVIKRMSDVLGHVGTWAPRAEQVATTNLLND
;
A
#
# COMPACT_ATOMS: atom_id res chain seq x y z
N GLY A 1 28.15 -8.48 -0.50
CA GLY A 1 28.17 -9.94 -0.30
C GLY A 1 27.01 -10.45 0.54
N GLU A 2 25.88 -9.75 0.58
CA GLU A 2 24.63 -10.25 1.19
C GLU A 2 23.46 -9.74 0.34
N ARG A 3 22.35 -10.47 0.30
CA ARG A 3 21.15 -10.03 -0.41
C ARG A 3 20.43 -8.97 0.43
N PRO A 4 19.86 -7.92 -0.19
CA PRO A 4 19.07 -6.93 0.54
C PRO A 4 17.83 -7.60 1.18
N LEU A 5 17.54 -7.23 2.42
CA LEU A 5 16.30 -7.61 3.11
C LEU A 5 15.25 -6.52 2.88
N TYR A 6 14.08 -6.92 2.38
CA TYR A 6 12.95 -6.02 2.18
C TYR A 6 11.94 -6.13 3.33
N LEU A 7 11.35 -4.98 3.70
CA LEU A 7 10.21 -4.88 4.59
C LEU A 7 8.94 -4.69 3.77
N LEU A 8 8.05 -5.68 3.78
CA LEU A 8 6.68 -5.52 3.30
C LEU A 8 5.81 -5.08 4.48
N TYR A 9 5.37 -3.83 4.48
CA TYR A 9 4.56 -3.26 5.55
C TYR A 9 3.11 -3.10 5.09
N ASP A 10 2.29 -4.08 5.44
CA ASP A 10 0.84 -4.03 5.25
C ASP A 10 0.21 -3.17 6.34
N GLN A 11 -0.34 -2.03 5.92
CA GLN A 11 -0.97 -1.04 6.79
C GLN A 11 -2.46 -0.90 6.53
N VAL A 12 -3.13 -1.91 5.96
CA VAL A 12 -4.56 -1.82 5.58
C VAL A 12 -5.49 -1.42 6.74
N TYR A 13 -5.08 -1.63 7.99
CA TYR A 13 -5.82 -1.31 9.20
C TYR A 13 -5.37 0.00 9.87
N TRP A 14 -4.64 0.88 9.19
CA TRP A 14 -4.03 2.06 9.81
C TRP A 14 -5.02 2.99 10.54
N MET A 15 -6.29 3.04 10.12
CA MET A 15 -7.34 3.80 10.81
C MET A 15 -7.92 3.08 12.04
N LEU A 16 -7.77 1.75 12.15
CA LEU A 16 -8.31 0.93 13.24
C LEU A 16 -7.34 0.89 14.43
N THR A 17 -6.97 2.06 14.93
CA THR A 17 -6.19 2.24 16.16
C THR A 17 -7.10 2.69 17.29
N PHE A 18 -6.89 2.17 18.50
CA PHE A 18 -7.77 2.37 19.66
C PHE A 18 -6.98 2.76 20.90
N GLY A 19 -7.58 3.56 21.78
CA GLY A 19 -6.93 4.04 23.00
C GLY A 19 -5.70 4.89 22.70
N ASP A 20 -4.58 4.57 23.33
CA ASP A 20 -3.32 5.29 23.14
C ASP A 20 -2.48 4.79 21.94
N ALA A 21 -2.94 3.73 21.25
CA ALA A 21 -2.24 3.21 20.09
C ALA A 21 -2.27 4.23 18.94
N ARG A 22 -1.10 4.50 18.35
CA ARG A 22 -0.96 5.34 17.15
C ARG A 22 -0.36 4.53 16.04
N HIS A 23 -0.92 4.64 14.84
CA HIS A 23 -0.30 4.09 13.64
C HIS A 23 0.99 4.85 13.35
N VAL A 24 2.06 4.13 13.04
CA VAL A 24 3.35 4.73 12.72
C VAL A 24 3.89 4.11 11.45
N ASN A 25 4.37 4.96 10.53
CA ASN A 25 5.04 4.53 9.32
C ASN A 25 6.53 4.22 9.63
N PRO A 26 7.04 3.03 9.32
CA PRO A 26 8.42 2.65 9.63
C PRO A 26 9.46 3.50 8.88
N VAL A 27 9.12 4.04 7.70
CA VAL A 27 9.98 4.97 6.96
C VAL A 27 10.07 6.33 7.67
N ALA A 28 9.00 6.78 8.32
CA ALA A 28 9.02 8.00 9.12
C ALA A 28 9.91 7.85 10.37
N LEU A 29 9.95 6.65 10.96
CA LEU A 29 10.82 6.35 12.11
C LEU A 29 12.29 6.19 11.71
N ARG A 30 12.57 5.55 10.56
CA ARG A 30 13.93 5.33 10.08
C ARG A 30 14.02 5.57 8.57
N PRO A 31 14.26 6.81 8.10
CA PRO A 31 14.30 7.13 6.67
C PRO A 31 15.25 6.26 5.83
N ALA A 32 16.34 5.79 6.43
CA ALA A 32 17.32 4.92 5.76
C ALA A 32 16.76 3.58 5.24
N ILE A 33 15.59 3.11 5.73
CA ILE A 33 14.97 1.87 5.25
C ILE A 33 14.09 2.07 4.01
N GLN A 34 13.85 3.32 3.58
CA GLN A 34 13.01 3.64 2.43
C GLN A 34 13.36 2.84 1.16
N PRO A 35 14.65 2.66 0.78
CA PRO A 35 15.00 1.88 -0.42
C PRO A 35 14.65 0.39 -0.33
N TYR A 36 14.24 -0.09 0.84
CA TYR A 36 13.95 -1.49 1.11
C TYR A 36 12.53 -1.72 1.66
N THR A 37 11.67 -0.69 1.66
CA THR A 37 10.32 -0.79 2.24
C THR A 37 9.25 -0.71 1.16
N ILE A 38 8.34 -1.68 1.16
CA ILE A 38 7.14 -1.71 0.33
C ILE A 38 5.94 -1.55 1.26
N LEU A 39 5.25 -0.43 1.14
CA LEU A 39 4.00 -0.15 1.85
C LEU A 39 2.83 -0.71 1.04
N ILE A 40 1.94 -1.47 1.68
CA ILE A 40 0.70 -1.96 1.07
C ILE A 40 -0.48 -1.39 1.85
N ASP A 41 -1.47 -0.86 1.14
CA ASP A 41 -2.70 -0.34 1.74
C ASP A 41 -3.90 -0.54 0.79
N ALA A 42 -5.11 -0.45 1.33
CA ALA A 42 -6.35 -0.64 0.60
C ALA A 42 -7.55 -0.04 1.33
N ILE A 43 -8.60 0.27 0.56
CA ILE A 43 -9.85 0.81 1.15
C ILE A 43 -10.67 -0.22 1.93
N SER A 44 -10.29 -1.50 1.86
CA SER A 44 -11.10 -2.61 2.37
C SER A 44 -11.41 -2.50 3.86
N LYS A 45 -10.48 -1.99 4.67
CA LYS A 45 -10.61 -1.99 6.13
C LYS A 45 -10.73 -0.58 6.70
N SER A 46 -9.80 0.30 6.35
CA SER A 46 -9.83 1.71 6.76
C SER A 46 -11.12 2.44 6.35
N PHE A 47 -11.73 2.07 5.22
CA PHE A 47 -12.94 2.72 4.68
C PHE A 47 -14.14 1.77 4.52
N ALA A 48 -14.14 0.62 5.21
CA ALA A 48 -15.23 -0.36 5.16
C ALA A 48 -15.67 -0.81 3.75
N ALA A 49 -14.77 -0.75 2.76
CA ALA A 49 -15.07 -1.00 1.34
C ALA A 49 -14.57 -2.38 0.86
N THR A 50 -14.80 -3.44 1.65
CA THR A 50 -14.25 -4.79 1.38
C THR A 50 -14.60 -5.35 0.00
N GLY A 51 -15.78 -5.00 -0.52
CA GLY A 51 -16.32 -5.47 -1.80
C GLY A 51 -15.82 -4.69 -3.02
N LEU A 52 -15.22 -3.50 -2.85
CA LEU A 52 -14.77 -2.64 -3.96
C LEU A 52 -13.40 -3.04 -4.51
N ARG A 53 -12.63 -3.83 -3.75
CA ARG A 53 -11.38 -4.47 -4.19
C ARG A 53 -10.32 -3.50 -4.75
N VAL A 54 -10.20 -2.30 -4.16
CA VAL A 54 -9.14 -1.33 -4.50
C VAL A 54 -8.03 -1.36 -3.44
N GLY A 55 -6.79 -1.50 -3.90
CA GLY A 55 -5.59 -1.44 -3.08
C GLY A 55 -4.41 -0.96 -3.91
N TRP A 56 -3.33 -0.59 -3.23
CA TRP A 56 -2.13 -0.04 -3.85
C TRP A 56 -0.86 -0.44 -3.09
N ALA A 57 0.27 -0.30 -3.79
CA ALA A 57 1.60 -0.52 -3.26
C ALA A 57 2.46 0.72 -3.51
N VAL A 58 3.28 1.10 -2.54
CA VAL A 58 4.25 2.20 -2.67
C VAL A 58 5.62 1.69 -2.20
N GLY A 59 6.66 1.88 -3.01
CA GLY A 59 7.98 1.35 -2.71
C GLY A 59 9.03 1.76 -3.74
N PRO A 60 10.22 1.11 -3.70
CA PRO A 60 11.31 1.38 -4.64
C PRO A 60 10.86 1.23 -6.10
N ALA A 61 11.28 2.17 -6.95
CA ALA A 61 10.80 2.26 -8.33
C ALA A 61 11.12 1.00 -9.15
N ASP A 62 12.26 0.38 -8.91
CA ASP A 62 12.67 -0.88 -9.55
C ASP A 62 11.75 -2.04 -9.14
N VAL A 63 11.36 -2.13 -7.87
CA VAL A 63 10.43 -3.15 -7.37
C VAL A 63 9.01 -2.92 -7.89
N ILE A 64 8.49 -1.70 -7.74
CA ILE A 64 7.12 -1.36 -8.17
C ILE A 64 6.94 -1.56 -9.67
N LYS A 65 7.96 -1.21 -10.48
CA LYS A 65 7.92 -1.47 -11.93
C LYS A 65 7.75 -2.96 -12.23
N ARG A 66 8.48 -3.84 -11.55
CA ARG A 66 8.36 -5.30 -11.74
C ARG A 66 7.01 -5.84 -11.26
N MET A 67 6.46 -5.30 -10.18
CA MET A 67 5.10 -5.63 -9.73
C MET A 67 4.06 -5.24 -10.80
N SER A 68 4.18 -4.06 -11.38
CA SER A 68 3.33 -3.59 -12.48
C SER A 68 3.45 -4.48 -13.72
N ASP A 69 4.66 -4.92 -14.09
CA ASP A 69 4.87 -5.87 -15.19
C ASP A 69 4.08 -7.17 -14.94
N VAL A 70 4.16 -7.74 -13.73
CA VAL A 70 3.42 -8.96 -13.36
C VAL A 70 1.91 -8.73 -13.41
N LEU A 71 1.41 -7.64 -12.81
CA LEU A 71 -0.01 -7.26 -12.86
C LEU A 71 -0.51 -7.13 -14.30
N GLY A 72 0.33 -6.58 -15.19
CA GLY A 72 0.06 -6.45 -16.62
C GLY A 72 -0.18 -7.78 -17.34
N HIS A 73 0.52 -8.84 -16.93
CA HIS A 73 0.37 -10.18 -17.51
C HIS A 73 -0.78 -10.97 -16.87
N VAL A 74 -1.05 -10.77 -15.58
CA VAL A 74 -2.10 -11.50 -14.85
C VAL A 74 -3.49 -10.86 -15.07
N GLY A 75 -3.55 -9.56 -15.37
CA GLY A 75 -4.81 -8.86 -15.65
C GLY A 75 -5.67 -8.60 -14.40
N THR A 76 -5.04 -8.36 -13.25
CA THR A 76 -5.69 -8.21 -11.92
C THR A 76 -5.72 -6.77 -11.41
N TRP A 77 -6.08 -5.82 -12.27
CA TRP A 77 -6.29 -4.42 -11.89
C TRP A 77 -7.64 -4.22 -11.19
N ALA A 78 -7.68 -3.25 -10.26
CA ALA A 78 -8.94 -2.76 -9.70
C ALA A 78 -9.81 -2.14 -10.81
N PRO A 79 -11.15 -2.20 -10.73
CA PRO A 79 -11.98 -1.61 -11.76
C PRO A 79 -11.94 -0.07 -11.72
N ARG A 80 -12.08 0.55 -12.90
CA ARG A 80 -11.80 1.98 -13.09
C ARG A 80 -12.72 2.89 -12.28
N ALA A 81 -13.99 2.53 -12.13
CA ALA A 81 -14.96 3.35 -11.42
C ALA A 81 -14.57 3.49 -9.93
N GLU A 82 -14.16 2.39 -9.31
CA GLU A 82 -13.72 2.31 -7.93
C GLU A 82 -12.37 3.00 -7.73
N GLN A 83 -11.46 2.94 -8.72
CA GLN A 83 -10.23 3.74 -8.69
C GLN A 83 -10.53 5.24 -8.65
N VAL A 84 -11.42 5.73 -9.53
CA VAL A 84 -11.81 7.15 -9.58
C VAL A 84 -12.50 7.57 -8.28
N ALA A 85 -13.44 6.76 -7.78
CA ALA A 85 -14.12 7.03 -6.51
C ALA A 85 -13.15 7.07 -5.33
N THR A 86 -12.16 6.16 -5.30
CA THR A 86 -11.11 6.14 -4.26
C THR A 86 -10.24 7.40 -4.33
N THR A 87 -9.88 7.85 -5.53
CA THR A 87 -9.12 9.11 -5.69
C THR A 87 -9.88 10.31 -5.14
N ASN A 88 -11.20 10.40 -5.39
CA ASN A 88 -12.01 11.48 -4.84
C ASN A 88 -12.03 11.41 -3.31
N LEU A 89 -12.31 10.23 -2.74
CA LEU A 89 -12.31 10.00 -1.28
C LEU A 89 -10.99 10.39 -0.60
N LEU A 90 -9.84 10.15 -1.25
CA LEU A 90 -8.52 10.45 -0.69
C LEU A 90 -8.08 11.91 -0.87
N ASN A 91 -8.77 12.68 -1.72
CA ASN A 91 -8.50 14.10 -1.95
C ASN A 91 -9.39 15.03 -1.13
N ASP A 92 -10.48 14.50 -0.56
CA ASP A 92 -11.36 15.21 0.38
C ASP A 92 -10.67 15.45 1.74
#